data_AF-A0A2V5WRL5-F1
#
_entry.id   AF-A0A2V5WRL5-F1
#
_cell.length_a   1.000
_cell.length_b   1.000
_cell.length_c   1.000
_cell.angle_alpha   90.00
_cell.angle_beta   90.00
_cell.angle_gamma   90.00
#
_symmetry.space_group_name_H-M   'P 1'
#
loop_
_entity.id
_entity.type
_entity.pdbx_description
1 polymer ?
#
loop_
_entity_poly.entity_id
_entity_poly.type
_entity_poly.pdbx_seq_one_letter_code
_entity_poly.pdbx_strand_id
1 'polypeptide(L)'
;MKPKNRRSSRIRASENERGITRRELLKGVISAGTAAALSGCTWVEKDSGGVRRKSVLGKADLIRRENEKPGTRDWLLTNTRFDPKTKYRCPWIEGYCSRASVRAGEPISFHVSTNPPSSFALDIYRMGYYGGAGGRHISRLGP
;
A
#
# COMPACT_ATOMS: atom_id res chain seq x y z
N MET A 1 34.24 20.37 -72.49
CA MET A 1 33.43 19.31 -73.12
C MET A 1 32.88 18.38 -72.03
N LYS A 2 31.56 18.36 -71.84
CA LYS A 2 30.83 17.35 -71.04
C LYS A 2 30.69 16.06 -71.87
N PRO A 3 30.04 14.97 -71.39
CA PRO A 3 30.14 14.23 -70.12
C PRO A 3 30.33 12.72 -70.42
N LYS A 4 30.36 11.83 -69.40
CA LYS A 4 29.67 10.52 -69.49
C LYS A 4 29.49 9.88 -68.11
N ASN A 5 28.28 9.37 -67.94
CA ASN A 5 27.66 8.85 -66.74
C ASN A 5 27.39 7.35 -66.99
N ARG A 6 27.68 6.42 -66.05
CA ARG A 6 26.90 5.17 -65.83
C ARG A 6 27.43 4.27 -64.70
N ARG A 7 26.64 4.25 -63.62
CA ARG A 7 26.00 3.12 -62.89
C ARG A 7 26.82 1.91 -62.36
N SER A 8 26.83 1.83 -61.02
CA SER A 8 26.23 0.79 -60.15
C SER A 8 26.88 -0.61 -59.98
N SER A 9 27.27 -0.94 -58.74
CA SER A 9 26.79 -2.08 -57.93
C SER A 9 27.48 -2.10 -56.54
N ARG A 10 26.71 -1.99 -55.42
CA ARG A 10 26.45 -3.02 -54.36
C ARG A 10 27.74 -3.48 -53.61
N ILE A 11 27.87 -3.40 -52.27
CA ILE A 11 27.25 -4.23 -51.21
C ILE A 11 27.58 -3.66 -49.79
N ARG A 12 26.57 -3.63 -48.88
CA ARG A 12 26.47 -3.82 -47.38
C ARG A 12 27.67 -3.42 -46.45
N ALA A 13 27.51 -2.91 -45.22
CA ALA A 13 26.61 -3.31 -44.12
C ALA A 13 26.61 -2.28 -42.94
N SER A 14 25.57 -2.40 -42.07
CA SER A 14 25.48 -2.10 -40.60
C SER A 14 25.93 -0.73 -40.07
N GLU A 15 25.27 -0.04 -39.14
CA GLU A 15 24.14 -0.28 -38.24
C GLU A 15 23.83 1.12 -37.66
N ASN A 16 22.57 1.53 -37.59
CA ASN A 16 22.21 2.62 -36.68
C ASN A 16 20.78 2.38 -36.19
N GLU A 17 20.68 1.67 -35.08
CA GLU A 17 19.47 1.47 -34.29
C GLU A 17 18.94 2.83 -33.82
N ARG A 18 18.09 3.47 -34.62
CA ARG A 18 17.29 4.62 -34.19
C ARG A 18 16.06 4.11 -33.47
N GLY A 19 16.24 3.76 -32.20
CA GLY A 19 15.15 3.42 -31.28
C GLY A 19 14.15 4.57 -31.17
N ILE A 20 12.86 4.24 -31.30
CA ILE A 20 11.75 5.18 -31.13
C ILE A 20 11.82 5.75 -29.71
N THR A 21 11.88 7.09 -29.59
CA THR A 21 11.93 7.72 -28.27
C THR A 21 10.54 7.77 -27.64
N ARG A 22 10.48 7.68 -26.31
CA ARG A 22 9.21 7.75 -25.53
C ARG A 22 8.36 8.97 -25.89
N ARG A 23 9.02 10.07 -26.28
CA ARG A 23 8.37 11.32 -26.68
C ARG A 23 7.68 11.22 -28.04
N GLU A 24 8.23 10.44 -28.97
CA GLU A 24 7.57 10.18 -30.26
C GLU A 24 6.40 9.22 -30.13
N LEU A 25 6.53 8.21 -29.26
CA LEU A 25 5.42 7.33 -28.90
C LEU A 25 4.23 8.13 -28.32
N LEU A 26 4.49 9.07 -27.40
CA LEU A 26 3.45 9.91 -26.80
C LEU A 26 2.80 10.88 -27.80
N LYS A 27 3.56 11.37 -28.78
CA LYS A 27 3.00 12.20 -29.86
C LYS A 27 2.12 11.40 -30.81
N GLY A 28 2.43 10.12 -31.06
CA GLY A 28 1.64 9.23 -31.92
C GLY A 28 0.28 8.82 -31.35
N VAL A 29 0.11 8.82 -30.02
CA VAL A 29 -1.17 8.46 -29.38
C VAL A 29 -2.24 9.55 -29.55
N ILE A 30 -1.84 10.80 -29.82
CA ILE A 30 -2.78 11.92 -29.97
C ILE A 30 -3.43 11.93 -31.36
N SER A 31 -2.78 11.42 -32.41
CA SER A 31 -3.32 11.41 -33.78
C SER A 31 -4.29 10.25 -34.09
N ALA A 32 -4.34 9.22 -33.24
CA ALA A 32 -5.34 8.14 -33.33
C ALA A 32 -6.48 8.28 -32.29
N GLY A 33 -6.56 9.44 -31.62
CA GLY A 33 -7.35 9.61 -30.39
C GLY A 33 -8.79 10.09 -30.56
N THR A 34 -9.26 10.50 -31.74
CA THR A 34 -10.62 11.08 -31.87
C THR A 34 -11.71 10.08 -32.25
N ALA A 35 -11.39 8.86 -32.68
CA ALA A 35 -12.40 7.83 -33.01
C ALA A 35 -12.49 6.67 -31.99
N ALA A 36 -11.56 6.57 -31.02
CA ALA A 36 -11.59 5.54 -29.98
C ALA A 36 -12.03 6.05 -28.60
N ALA A 37 -12.46 7.32 -28.49
CA ALA A 37 -12.77 7.97 -27.21
C ALA A 37 -14.08 7.50 -26.54
N LEU A 38 -14.86 6.61 -27.17
CA LEU A 38 -16.00 5.92 -26.55
C LEU A 38 -15.90 4.39 -26.54
N SER A 39 -14.79 3.82 -27.02
CA SER A 39 -14.61 2.36 -27.11
C SER A 39 -13.50 1.81 -26.20
N GLY A 40 -12.94 2.66 -25.32
CA GLY A 40 -11.80 2.32 -24.47
C GLY A 40 -12.12 1.66 -23.12
N CYS A 41 -13.37 1.38 -22.78
CA CYS A 41 -13.74 0.82 -21.46
C CYS A 41 -14.56 -0.48 -21.49
N THR A 42 -14.58 -1.22 -22.60
CA THR A 42 -15.21 -2.56 -22.60
C THR A 42 -14.31 -3.57 -23.30
N TRP A 43 -13.48 -4.26 -22.52
CA TRP A 43 -13.05 -5.60 -22.90
C TRP A 43 -14.25 -6.52 -22.70
N VAL A 44 -14.99 -6.82 -23.79
CA VAL A 44 -16.03 -7.85 -23.78
C VAL A 44 -15.33 -9.19 -24.06
N GLU A 45 -14.85 -9.79 -22.98
CA GLU A 45 -14.40 -11.18 -23.00
C GLU A 45 -15.64 -12.05 -22.78
N LYS A 46 -16.09 -12.70 -23.85
CA LYS A 46 -17.25 -13.58 -23.83
C LYS A 46 -16.85 -14.92 -23.25
N ASP A 47 -16.92 -15.04 -21.93
CA ASP A 47 -16.85 -16.34 -21.26
C ASP A 47 -18.19 -16.74 -20.66
N SER A 48 -18.66 -17.88 -21.15
CA SER A 48 -19.87 -18.56 -20.76
C SER A 48 -19.64 -19.22 -19.40
N GLY A 49 -20.09 -18.57 -18.32
CA GLY A 49 -20.05 -19.18 -16.98
C GLY A 49 -19.59 -18.23 -15.87
N GLY A 50 -20.48 -17.32 -15.49
CA GLY A 50 -20.55 -16.72 -14.15
C GLY A 50 -19.26 -16.53 -13.33
N VAL A 51 -18.27 -15.82 -13.86
CA VAL A 51 -17.14 -15.37 -13.03
C VAL A 51 -17.55 -14.11 -12.27
N ARG A 52 -17.92 -14.29 -11.00
CA ARG A 52 -18.15 -13.18 -10.07
C ARG A 52 -16.81 -12.46 -9.84
N ARG A 53 -16.52 -11.40 -10.61
CA ARG A 53 -15.37 -10.52 -10.34
C ARG A 53 -15.51 -9.96 -8.93
N LYS A 54 -14.67 -10.38 -7.98
CA LYS A 54 -14.50 -9.66 -6.71
C LYS A 54 -13.89 -8.30 -7.06
N SER A 55 -14.70 -7.25 -7.05
CA SER A 55 -14.24 -5.92 -7.39
C SER A 55 -13.17 -5.47 -6.39
N VAL A 56 -12.07 -4.92 -6.89
CA VAL A 56 -11.05 -4.22 -6.07
C VAL A 56 -11.69 -3.03 -5.33
N LEU A 57 -12.75 -2.46 -5.91
CA LEU A 57 -13.62 -1.46 -5.29
C LEU A 57 -14.15 -1.90 -3.92
N GLY A 58 -14.54 -3.17 -3.74
CA GLY A 58 -15.03 -3.65 -2.45
C GLY A 58 -13.99 -3.57 -1.32
N LYS A 59 -12.68 -3.68 -1.63
CA LYS A 59 -11.60 -3.47 -0.63
C LYS A 59 -11.37 -1.98 -0.37
N ALA A 60 -11.37 -1.16 -1.42
CA ALA A 60 -11.26 0.29 -1.27
C ALA A 60 -12.41 0.86 -0.42
N ASP A 61 -13.62 0.32 -0.59
CA ASP A 61 -14.81 0.68 0.18
C ASP A 61 -14.72 0.24 1.65
N LEU A 62 -14.08 -0.89 1.94
CA LEU A 62 -13.86 -1.35 3.33
C LEU A 62 -12.87 -0.44 4.06
N ILE A 63 -11.77 -0.08 3.42
CA ILE A 63 -10.77 0.82 4.02
C ILE A 63 -11.32 2.23 4.17
N ARG A 64 -12.03 2.75 3.15
CA ARG A 64 -12.70 4.05 3.22
C ARG A 64 -13.67 4.11 4.39
N ARG A 65 -14.63 3.17 4.47
CA ARG A 65 -15.61 3.13 5.57
C ARG A 65 -14.97 2.94 6.94
N GLU A 66 -13.87 2.20 7.02
CA GLU A 66 -13.13 2.08 8.28
C GLU A 66 -12.46 3.41 8.67
N ASN A 67 -11.81 4.08 7.72
CA ASN A 67 -11.13 5.36 7.94
C ASN A 67 -12.09 6.53 8.20
N GLU A 68 -13.37 6.41 7.81
CA GLU A 68 -14.43 7.38 8.13
C GLU A 68 -14.87 7.32 9.60
N LYS A 69 -14.52 6.25 10.34
CA LYS A 69 -14.83 6.16 11.77
C LYS A 69 -14.02 7.19 12.57
N PRO A 70 -14.56 7.68 13.71
CA PRO A 70 -13.82 8.58 14.59
C PRO A 70 -12.49 7.96 15.04
N GLY A 71 -11.41 8.74 14.93
CA GLY A 71 -10.10 8.39 15.45
C GLY A 71 -9.79 9.08 16.78
N THR A 72 -8.66 8.72 17.39
CA THR A 72 -8.10 9.35 18.58
C THR A 72 -6.57 9.36 18.53
N ARG A 73 -5.95 10.26 19.31
CA ARG A 73 -4.50 10.35 19.54
C ARG A 73 -4.06 9.69 20.85
N ASP A 74 -4.97 9.11 21.62
CA ASP A 74 -4.70 8.52 22.94
C ASP A 74 -3.78 7.29 22.91
N TRP A 75 -3.50 6.75 21.71
CA TRP A 75 -2.49 5.70 21.50
C TRP A 75 -1.05 6.23 21.69
N LEU A 76 -0.84 7.55 21.64
CA LEU A 76 0.45 8.17 21.90
C LEU A 76 0.75 8.12 23.40
N LEU A 77 1.92 7.57 23.75
CA LEU A 77 2.37 7.53 25.14
C LEU A 77 2.69 8.95 25.64
N THR A 78 2.01 9.39 26.69
CA THR A 78 2.22 10.70 27.31
C THR A 78 3.13 10.66 28.55
N ASN A 79 3.31 9.48 29.14
CA ASN A 79 4.10 9.27 30.37
C ASN A 79 5.12 8.15 30.15
N THR A 80 6.10 8.39 29.27
CA THR A 80 7.21 7.46 29.05
C THR A 80 8.29 7.67 30.11
N ARG A 81 8.68 6.60 30.79
CA ARG A 81 9.81 6.58 31.73
C ARG A 81 10.75 5.45 31.39
N PHE A 82 12.03 5.65 31.62
CA PHE A 82 13.06 4.63 31.51
C PHE A 82 13.94 4.66 32.77
N ASP A 83 14.43 3.51 33.18
CA ASP A 83 15.39 3.40 34.26
C ASP A 83 16.73 4.05 33.81
N PRO A 84 17.24 5.08 34.52
CA PRO A 84 18.48 5.76 34.14
C PRO A 84 19.70 4.83 34.06
N LYS A 85 19.72 3.73 34.84
CA LYS A 85 20.83 2.79 34.85
C LYS A 85 20.88 1.94 33.58
N THR A 86 19.73 1.42 33.17
CA THR A 86 19.62 0.60 31.95
C THR A 86 19.43 1.43 30.69
N LYS A 87 18.93 2.67 30.77
CA LYS A 87 18.66 3.60 29.65
C LYS A 87 17.60 3.17 28.62
N TYR A 88 17.19 1.91 28.60
CA TYR A 88 16.24 1.39 27.61
C TYR A 88 15.08 0.56 28.20
N ARG A 89 15.08 0.28 29.52
CA ARG A 89 14.02 -0.49 30.18
C ARG A 89 13.10 0.39 31.02
N CYS A 90 11.86 -0.04 31.20
CA CYS A 90 10.89 0.58 32.08
C CYS A 90 10.45 -0.47 33.11
N PRO A 91 11.23 -0.70 34.19
CA PRO A 91 10.94 -1.80 35.13
C PRO A 91 9.56 -1.67 35.82
N TRP A 92 8.96 -0.48 35.80
CA TRP A 92 7.64 -0.22 36.35
C TRP A 92 6.52 -0.97 35.60
N ILE A 93 6.62 -1.08 34.27
CA ILE A 93 5.70 -1.88 33.46
C ILE A 93 6.34 -2.30 32.15
N GLU A 94 6.37 -3.61 31.89
CA GLU A 94 6.81 -4.20 30.64
C GLU A 94 5.80 -5.28 30.21
N GLY A 95 5.70 -5.53 28.91
CA GLY A 95 4.84 -6.59 28.43
C GLY A 95 5.11 -7.00 27.00
N TYR A 96 4.63 -8.19 26.64
CA TYR A 96 4.71 -8.74 25.30
C TYR A 96 3.50 -9.64 25.01
N CYS A 97 3.27 -9.91 23.73
CA CYS A 97 2.22 -10.83 23.29
C CYS A 97 2.79 -12.22 23.04
N SER A 98 2.00 -13.27 23.28
CA SER A 98 2.41 -14.66 23.02
C SER A 98 2.73 -14.94 21.55
N ARG A 99 2.19 -14.15 20.62
CA ARG A 99 2.38 -14.27 19.17
C ARG A 99 2.43 -12.89 18.52
N ALA A 100 3.24 -12.77 17.47
CA ALA A 100 3.30 -11.53 16.67
C ALA A 100 2.08 -11.37 15.74
N SER A 101 1.43 -12.48 15.36
CA SER A 101 0.24 -12.48 14.52
C SER A 101 -0.68 -13.66 14.82
N VAL A 102 -1.97 -13.42 14.59
CA VAL A 102 -3.06 -14.39 14.76
C VAL A 102 -4.09 -14.19 13.65
N ARG A 103 -4.79 -15.26 13.28
CA ARG A 103 -5.99 -15.15 12.44
C ARG A 103 -7.19 -14.73 13.28
N ALA A 104 -8.24 -14.24 12.61
CA ALA A 104 -9.51 -13.96 13.28
C ALA A 104 -10.04 -15.23 13.95
N GLY A 105 -10.40 -15.12 15.23
CA GLY A 105 -10.87 -16.25 16.05
C GLY A 105 -9.75 -17.03 16.75
N GLU A 106 -8.48 -16.84 16.39
CA GLU A 106 -7.37 -17.44 17.12
C GLU A 106 -7.05 -16.65 18.40
N PRO A 107 -6.68 -17.33 19.51
CA PRO A 107 -6.34 -16.66 20.75
C PRO A 107 -4.95 -15.99 20.70
N ILE A 108 -4.83 -14.87 21.40
CA ILE A 108 -3.56 -14.20 21.72
C ILE A 108 -3.53 -13.91 23.21
N SER A 109 -2.37 -14.06 23.84
CA SER A 109 -2.19 -13.83 25.28
C SER A 109 -1.26 -12.64 25.50
N PHE A 110 -1.57 -11.83 26.49
CA PHE A 110 -0.77 -10.67 26.89
C PHE A 110 -0.07 -11.00 28.20
N HIS A 111 1.25 -10.94 28.20
CA HIS A 111 2.08 -11.14 29.39
C HIS A 111 2.57 -9.78 29.86
N VAL A 112 2.20 -9.40 31.08
CA VAL A 112 2.53 -8.09 31.67
C VAL A 112 3.26 -8.32 32.99
N SER A 113 4.35 -7.58 33.19
CA SER A 113 5.11 -7.54 34.43
C SER A 113 5.14 -6.11 34.95
N THR A 114 4.87 -5.94 36.24
CA THR A 114 4.91 -4.66 36.95
C THR A 114 5.77 -4.80 38.19
N ASN A 115 6.64 -3.82 38.45
CA ASN A 115 7.43 -3.76 39.68
C ASN A 115 7.36 -2.34 40.29
N PRO A 116 6.70 -2.14 41.45
CA PRO A 116 6.05 -3.16 42.30
C PRO A 116 4.78 -3.76 41.65
N PRO A 117 4.27 -4.91 42.15
CA PRO A 117 3.00 -5.47 41.71
C PRO A 117 1.88 -4.42 41.75
N SER A 118 1.25 -4.17 40.60
CA SER A 118 0.30 -3.07 40.42
C SER A 118 -0.86 -3.49 39.51
N SER A 119 -2.03 -2.89 39.71
CA SER A 119 -3.15 -2.99 38.77
C SER A 119 -2.80 -2.31 37.43
N PHE A 120 -3.20 -2.91 36.31
CA PHE A 120 -2.94 -2.36 34.97
C PHE A 120 -4.12 -2.62 34.04
N ALA A 121 -4.42 -1.66 33.16
CA ALA A 121 -5.38 -1.82 32.07
C ALA A 121 -4.66 -1.93 30.72
N LEU A 122 -5.34 -2.51 29.74
CA LEU A 122 -4.93 -2.58 28.34
C LEU A 122 -5.96 -1.81 27.50
N ASP A 123 -5.52 -0.74 26.85
CA ASP A 123 -6.31 -0.06 25.82
C ASP A 123 -5.85 -0.56 24.44
N ILE A 124 -6.77 -1.19 23.70
CA ILE A 124 -6.50 -1.77 22.39
C ILE A 124 -6.89 -0.75 21.33
N TYR A 125 -5.92 -0.40 20.48
CA TYR A 125 -6.13 0.50 19.36
C TYR A 125 -5.91 -0.23 18.04
N ARG A 126 -6.73 0.11 17.05
CA ARG A 126 -6.46 -0.21 15.64
C ARG A 126 -5.77 0.98 15.00
N MET A 127 -4.55 0.77 14.51
CA MET A 127 -3.79 1.80 13.80
C MET A 127 -4.39 2.09 12.40
N GLY A 128 -4.34 3.35 11.97
CA GLY A 128 -4.91 3.77 10.68
C GLY A 128 -4.98 5.29 10.51
N TYR A 129 -5.57 5.77 9.41
CA TYR A 129 -5.61 7.21 9.11
C TYR A 129 -6.59 7.95 10.01
N TYR A 130 -7.86 7.52 10.07
CA TYR A 130 -8.95 8.10 10.87
C TYR A 130 -8.92 9.65 10.92
N GLY A 131 -8.94 10.29 9.76
CA GLY A 131 -8.89 11.76 9.66
C GLY A 131 -7.59 12.42 10.14
N GLY A 132 -6.50 11.66 10.24
CA GLY A 132 -5.19 12.13 10.74
C GLY A 132 -4.93 11.85 12.22
N ALA A 133 -5.84 11.17 12.92
CA ALA A 133 -5.67 10.85 14.35
C ALA A 133 -4.67 9.69 14.61
N GLY A 134 -4.45 8.82 13.63
CA GLY A 134 -3.45 7.74 13.70
C GLY A 134 -3.94 6.42 14.31
N GLY A 135 -5.06 6.42 15.04
CA GLY A 135 -5.64 5.21 15.60
C GLY A 135 -7.10 5.37 15.99
N ARG A 136 -7.78 4.25 16.23
CA ARG A 136 -9.14 4.17 16.76
C ARG A 136 -9.14 3.25 17.97
N HIS A 137 -9.72 3.70 19.08
CA HIS A 137 -9.91 2.88 20.27
C HIS A 137 -10.91 1.75 19.98
N ILE A 138 -10.57 0.52 20.37
CA ILE A 138 -11.35 -0.69 20.12
C ILE A 138 -11.98 -1.19 21.41
N SER A 139 -11.19 -1.32 22.45
CA SER A 139 -11.63 -1.87 23.72
C SER A 139 -10.63 -1.57 24.84
N ARG A 140 -11.11 -1.67 26.08
CA ARG A 140 -10.32 -1.65 27.30
C ARG A 140 -10.46 -2.98 28.02
N LEU A 141 -9.36 -3.55 28.51
CA LEU A 141 -9.31 -4.77 29.33
C LEU A 141 -8.54 -4.48 30.63
N GLY A 142 -8.76 -5.27 31.68
CA GLY A 142 -8.19 -5.00 32.99
C GLY A 142 -9.07 -4.05 33.83
N PRO A 143 -8.59 -3.64 35.02
CA PRO A 143 -9.38 -3.01 36.06
C PRO A 143 -9.79 -1.57 35.72
#